data_AF-A0A9D5ZHN9-F1
#
_entry.id   AF-A0A9D5ZHN9-F1
#
_cell.length_a   1.000
_cell.length_b   1.000
_cell.length_c   1.000
_cell.angle_alpha   90.00
_cell.angle_beta   90.00
_cell.angle_gamma   90.00
#
_symmetry.space_group_name_H-M   'P 1'
#
loop_
_entity.id
_entity.type
_entity.pdbx_description
1 polymer ?
#
loop_
_entity_poly.entity_id
_entity_poly.type
_entity_poly.pdbx_seq_one_letter_code
_entity_poly.pdbx_strand_id
1 'polypeptide(L)'
;PGPILSRIRQNSLPHFARHIDVASSPHREVYEGIAERLRVEGAVSFFTQSPAAVLKHVAHALESPRPKACYPVTLPTRLFGFLLRILPRQTLDRILLKANRH
;
A
#
# COMPACT_ATOMS: atom_id res chain seq x y z
N PRO A 1 3.30 -0.67 -3.94
CA PRO A 1 3.55 -1.40 -2.66
C PRO A 1 2.27 -1.30 -1.81
N GLY A 2 1.79 -2.41 -1.24
CA GLY A 2 0.60 -2.40 -0.39
C GLY A 2 0.86 -1.70 0.96
N PRO A 3 -0.14 -1.55 1.84
CA PRO A 3 0.06 -1.05 3.18
C PRO A 3 1.13 -1.88 3.90
N ILE A 4 2.06 -1.22 4.61
CA ILE A 4 3.17 -1.87 5.35
C ILE A 4 2.98 -1.54 6.83
N LEU A 5 3.20 -2.54 7.70
CA LEU A 5 3.25 -2.32 9.15
C LEU A 5 4.42 -1.38 9.46
N SER A 6 4.09 -0.15 9.87
CA SER A 6 5.06 0.88 10.21
C SER A 6 4.50 1.80 11.28
N ARG A 7 5.39 2.52 11.97
CA ARG A 7 5.04 3.49 13.01
C ARG A 7 4.59 4.85 12.47
N ILE A 8 4.43 4.98 11.14
CA ILE A 8 4.07 6.25 10.51
C ILE A 8 2.79 6.81 11.11
N ARG A 9 1.75 6.00 11.30
CA ARG A 9 0.48 6.48 11.85
C ARG A 9 0.57 6.95 13.30
N GLN A 10 1.26 6.16 14.13
CA GLN A 10 1.52 6.52 15.53
C GLN A 10 2.27 7.85 15.64
N ASN A 11 3.23 8.09 14.75
CA ASN A 11 3.98 9.34 14.70
C ASN A 11 3.15 10.49 14.08
N SER A 12 2.32 10.22 13.08
CA SER A 12 1.51 11.24 12.39
C SER A 12 0.36 11.77 13.25
N LEU A 13 -0.24 10.95 14.12
CA LEU A 13 -1.37 11.32 14.96
C LEU A 13 -1.12 12.58 15.83
N PRO A 14 -0.01 12.69 16.61
CA PRO A 14 0.27 13.89 17.39
C PRO A 14 0.54 15.12 16.52
N HIS A 15 1.13 14.95 15.34
CA HIS A 15 1.34 16.06 14.40
C HIS A 15 0.01 16.53 13.77
N PHE A 16 -0.88 15.59 13.43
CA PHE A 16 -2.22 15.90 12.93
C PHE A 16 -3.01 16.74 13.94
N ALA A 17 -3.06 16.30 15.20
CA ALA A 17 -3.77 17.00 16.26
C ALA A 17 -3.22 18.41 16.57
N ARG A 18 -1.93 18.65 16.32
CA ARG A 18 -1.29 19.96 16.55
C ARG A 18 -1.56 20.98 15.46
N HIS A 19 -1.77 20.56 14.22
CA HIS A 19 -1.80 21.46 13.06
C HIS A 19 -3.18 21.56 12.41
N ILE A 20 -4.12 20.67 12.72
CA ILE A 20 -5.44 20.63 12.10
C ILE A 20 -6.51 20.85 13.16
N ASP A 21 -7.17 21.99 13.09
CA ASP A 21 -8.40 22.24 13.82
C ASP A 21 -9.59 21.63 13.06
N VAL A 22 -9.99 20.44 13.50
CA VAL A 22 -11.09 19.68 12.90
C VAL A 22 -12.44 20.37 13.17
N ALA A 23 -12.58 21.09 14.28
CA ALA A 23 -13.86 21.64 14.72
C ALA A 23 -14.27 22.88 13.91
N SER A 24 -13.31 23.72 13.52
CA SER A 24 -13.56 24.95 12.75
C SER A 24 -13.38 24.78 11.22
N SER A 25 -12.96 23.60 10.76
CA SER A 25 -12.66 23.36 9.35
C SER A 25 -13.92 23.11 8.51
N PRO A 26 -14.02 23.68 7.29
CA PRO A 26 -15.04 23.33 6.29
C PRO A 26 -15.02 21.85 5.87
N HIS A 27 -13.89 21.16 6.09
CA HIS A 27 -13.69 19.75 5.74
C HIS A 27 -13.79 18.82 6.96
N ARG A 28 -14.54 19.23 7.98
CA ARG A 28 -14.69 18.50 9.24
C ARG A 28 -14.95 17.00 9.05
N GLU A 29 -15.94 16.63 8.24
CA GLU A 29 -16.30 15.22 8.00
C GLU A 29 -15.13 14.40 7.43
N VAL A 30 -14.34 15.00 6.54
CA VAL A 30 -13.17 14.36 5.94
C VAL A 30 -12.06 14.20 6.98
N TYR A 31 -11.82 15.22 7.80
CA TYR A 31 -10.81 15.19 8.84
C TYR A 31 -11.16 14.24 10.00
N GLU A 32 -12.44 14.11 10.36
CA GLU A 32 -12.91 13.11 11.31
C GLU A 32 -12.62 11.69 10.79
N GLY A 33 -12.91 11.41 9.51
CA GLY A 33 -12.58 10.12 8.89
C GLY A 33 -11.07 9.83 8.84
N ILE A 34 -10.24 10.85 8.64
CA ILE A 34 -8.77 10.72 8.68
C ILE A 34 -8.29 10.47 10.12
N ALA A 35 -8.83 11.19 11.10
CA ALA A 35 -8.49 11.02 12.51
C ALA A 35 -8.81 9.60 12.99
N GLU A 36 -9.98 9.07 12.63
CA GLU A 36 -10.35 7.68 12.93
C GLU A 36 -9.38 6.68 12.29
N ARG A 37 -9.02 6.88 11.01
CA ARG A 37 -8.03 6.02 10.33
C ARG A 37 -6.63 6.08 10.96
N LEU A 38 -6.24 7.21 11.54
CA LEU A 38 -4.96 7.38 12.23
C LEU A 38 -4.97 6.75 13.63
N ARG A 39 -6.13 6.72 14.30
CA ARG A 39 -6.33 6.10 15.63
C ARG A 39 -6.36 4.57 15.58
N VAL A 40 -6.81 3.96 14.47
CA VAL A 40 -6.83 2.50 14.32
C VAL A 40 -5.41 1.94 14.37
N GLU A 41 -5.09 1.27 15.48
CA GLU A 41 -3.85 0.52 15.66
C GLU A 41 -3.96 -0.88 15.05
N GLY A 42 -2.92 -1.33 14.32
CA GLY A 42 -2.84 -2.67 13.74
C GLY A 42 -2.90 -2.75 12.21
N ALA A 43 -2.83 -3.97 11.68
CA ALA A 43 -2.87 -4.25 10.25
C ALA A 43 -4.26 -3.98 9.68
N VAL A 44 -4.39 -2.98 8.80
CA VAL A 44 -5.68 -2.57 8.20
C VAL A 44 -6.13 -3.50 7.08
N SER A 45 -5.30 -4.48 6.71
CA SER A 45 -5.58 -5.39 5.62
C SER A 45 -4.75 -6.67 5.73
N PHE A 46 -5.32 -7.79 5.29
CA PHE A 46 -4.61 -9.07 5.08
C PHE A 46 -3.41 -8.95 4.12
N PHE A 47 -3.34 -7.89 3.32
CA PHE A 47 -2.21 -7.59 2.44
C PHE A 47 -1.09 -6.78 3.12
N THR A 48 -1.20 -6.52 4.42
CA THR A 48 -0.16 -5.81 5.17
C THR A 48 1.02 -6.75 5.38
N GLN A 49 2.00 -6.70 4.48
CA GLN A 49 3.21 -7.51 4.60
C GLN A 49 4.05 -7.03 5.78
N SER A 50 4.65 -7.97 6.51
CA SER A 50 5.62 -7.62 7.54
C SER A 50 6.85 -6.97 6.90
N PRO A 51 7.52 -6.02 7.58
CA PRO A 51 8.73 -5.37 7.07
C PRO A 51 9.85 -6.34 6.65
N ALA A 52 9.89 -7.51 7.28
CA ALA A 52 10.83 -8.59 6.96
C ALA A 52 10.68 -9.13 5.52
N ALA A 53 9.48 -9.06 4.93
CA ALA A 53 9.27 -9.48 3.55
C ALA A 53 10.01 -8.57 2.55
N VAL A 54 10.08 -7.26 2.83
CA VAL A 54 10.82 -6.30 2.02
C VAL A 54 12.32 -6.45 2.25
N LEU A 55 12.75 -6.68 3.49
CA LEU A 55 14.16 -6.85 3.85
C LEU A 55 14.84 -7.97 3.05
N LYS A 56 14.17 -9.12 2.88
CA LYS A 56 14.68 -10.23 2.06
C LYS A 56 14.91 -9.84 0.60
N HIS A 57 14.01 -9.05 0.02
CA HIS A 57 14.14 -8.58 -1.35
C HIS A 57 15.25 -7.54 -1.50
N VAL A 58 15.43 -6.66 -0.52
CA VAL A 58 16.51 -5.66 -0.51
C VAL A 58 17.87 -6.33 -0.34
N ALA A 59 18.01 -7.27 0.61
CA ALA A 59 19.25 -8.03 0.79
C ALA A 59 19.63 -8.80 -0.48
N HIS A 60 18.67 -9.47 -1.11
CA HIS A 60 18.89 -10.17 -2.38
C HIS A 60 19.29 -9.21 -3.51
N ALA A 61 18.74 -8.00 -3.57
CA ALA A 61 19.11 -7.01 -4.57
C ALA A 61 20.55 -6.51 -4.39
N LEU A 62 21.00 -6.38 -3.14
CA LEU A 62 22.36 -5.92 -2.79
C LEU A 62 23.43 -7.01 -3.00
N GLU A 63 23.10 -8.28 -2.76
CA GLU A 63 24.03 -9.40 -2.91
C GLU A 63 24.04 -10.00 -4.33
N SER A 64 23.16 -9.55 -5.23
CA SER A 64 23.07 -10.11 -6.57
C SER A 64 24.21 -9.61 -7.47
N PRO A 65 24.94 -10.51 -8.16
CA PRO A 65 25.99 -10.13 -9.12
C PRO A 65 25.44 -9.44 -10.38
N ARG A 66 24.12 -9.50 -10.63
CA ARG A 66 23.42 -8.77 -11.71
C ARG A 66 22.11 -8.18 -11.17
N PRO A 67 22.16 -7.05 -10.45
CA PRO A 67 20.97 -6.45 -9.85
C PRO A 67 19.97 -6.03 -10.93
N LYS A 68 18.69 -6.34 -10.72
CA LYS A 68 17.59 -5.93 -11.61
C LYS A 68 17.06 -4.56 -11.19
N ALA A 69 16.65 -3.74 -12.16
CA ALA A 69 16.12 -2.41 -11.90
C ALA A 69 14.85 -2.41 -11.02
N CYS A 70 14.03 -3.46 -11.10
CA CYS A 70 12.78 -3.57 -10.35
C CYS A 70 12.60 -4.98 -9.76
N TYR A 71 12.44 -5.08 -8.44
CA TYR A 71 12.11 -6.33 -7.74
C TYR A 71 10.65 -6.31 -7.27
N PRO A 72 9.75 -7.11 -7.87
CA PRO A 72 8.34 -7.13 -7.47
C PRO A 72 8.17 -7.82 -6.11
N VAL A 73 8.01 -7.00 -5.08
CA VAL A 73 7.88 -7.43 -3.67
C VAL A 73 6.51 -8.05 -3.35
N THR A 74 5.46 -7.65 -4.07
CA THR A 74 4.09 -8.07 -3.81
C THR A 74 3.62 -9.17 -4.77
N LEU A 75 2.98 -10.21 -4.22
CA LEU A 75 2.34 -11.28 -4.99
C LEU A 75 1.45 -10.78 -6.15
N PRO A 76 0.57 -9.77 -5.97
CA PRO A 76 -0.23 -9.26 -7.08
C PRO A 76 0.63 -8.73 -8.23
N THR A 77 1.78 -8.11 -7.97
CA THR A 77 2.66 -7.59 -9.02
C THR A 77 3.33 -8.70 -9.83
N ARG A 78 3.76 -9.77 -9.16
CA ARG A 78 4.29 -10.96 -9.86
C ARG A 78 3.21 -11.65 -10.69
N LEU A 79 2.01 -11.78 -10.11
CA LEU A 79 0.86 -12.37 -10.78
C LEU A 79 0.46 -11.55 -12.01
N PHE A 80 0.32 -10.23 -11.88
CA PHE A 80 0.02 -9.34 -13.02
C PHE A 80 1.11 -9.36 -14.08
N GLY A 81 2.40 -9.41 -13.70
CA GLY A 81 3.49 -9.54 -14.68
C GLY A 81 3.41 -10.85 -15.48
N PHE A 82 3.00 -11.94 -14.84
CA PHE A 82 2.76 -13.22 -15.51
C PHE A 82 1.50 -13.19 -16.39
N LEU A 83 0.40 -12.63 -15.87
CA LEU A 83 -0.84 -12.47 -16.63
C LEU A 83 -0.62 -11.60 -17.87
N LEU A 84 0.07 -10.47 -17.77
CA LEU A 84 0.37 -9.62 -18.93
C LEU A 84 1.22 -10.33 -20.00
N ARG A 85 1.92 -11.41 -19.65
CA ARG A 85 2.75 -12.18 -20.58
C ARG A 85 1.99 -13.31 -21.28
N ILE A 86 0.86 -13.76 -20.73
CA ILE A 86 0.08 -14.91 -21.24
C ILE A 86 -1.30 -14.48 -21.73
N LEU A 87 -1.89 -13.45 -21.14
CA LEU A 87 -3.25 -13.02 -21.42
C LEU A 87 -3.27 -11.94 -22.52
N PRO A 88 -4.17 -12.07 -23.51
CA PRO A 88 -4.50 -10.99 -24.42
C PRO A 88 -5.01 -9.75 -23.67
N ARG A 89 -4.68 -8.56 -24.18
CA ARG A 89 -5.03 -7.27 -23.57
C ARG A 89 -6.53 -7.12 -23.27
N GLN A 90 -7.38 -7.66 -24.14
CA GLN A 90 -8.84 -7.62 -24.02
C GLN A 90 -9.38 -8.36 -22.77
N THR A 91 -8.75 -9.47 -22.39
CA THR A 91 -9.16 -10.25 -21.21
C THR A 91 -8.75 -9.55 -19.93
N LEU A 92 -7.59 -8.88 -19.93
CA LEU A 92 -7.12 -8.06 -18.82
C LEU A 92 -8.05 -6.88 -18.57
N ASP A 93 -8.44 -6.17 -19.63
CA ASP A 93 -9.35 -5.02 -19.56
C ASP A 93 -10.73 -5.43 -18.99
N ARG A 94 -11.25 -6.61 -19.37
CA ARG A 94 -12.51 -7.14 -18.80
C ARG A 94 -12.41 -7.43 -17.30
N ILE A 95 -11.27 -7.97 -16.83
CA ILE A 95 -11.04 -8.25 -15.41
C ILE A 95 -10.94 -6.94 -14.62
N LEU A 96 -10.18 -5.96 -15.13
CA LEU A 96 -10.03 -4.65 -14.50
C LEU A 96 -11.35 -3.88 -14.44
N LEU A 97 -12.14 -3.89 -15.51
CA LEU A 97 -13.47 -3.29 -15.54
C LEU A 97 -14.45 -3.96 -14.57
N LYS A 98 -14.28 -5.26 -14.28
CA LYS A 98 -15.08 -5.97 -13.29
C LYS A 98 -14.64 -5.66 -11.86
N ALA A 99 -13.33 -5.52 -11.62
CA ALA A 99 -12.77 -5.19 -10.31
C ALA A 99 -13.04 -3.74 -9.87
N ASN A 100 -13.11 -2.81 -10.83
CA ASN A 100 -13.35 -1.38 -10.57
C ASN A 100 -14.84 -1.00 -10.49
N ARG A 101 -15.74 -1.98 -10.68
CA ARG A 101 -17.19 -1.78 -10.62
C ARG A 101 -17.73 -2.21 -9.25
N HIS A 102 -17.14 -1.63 -8.20
CA HIS A 102 -17.54 -1.76 -6.80
C HIS A 102 -17.82 -0.39 -6.20
#